data_AF-A0A924JLT6-F1
#
_entry.id   AF-A0A924JLT6-F1
#
_cell.length_a   1.000
_cell.length_b   1.000
_cell.length_c   1.000
_cell.angle_alpha   90.00
_cell.angle_beta   90.00
_cell.angle_gamma   90.00
#
_symmetry.space_group_name_H-M   'P 1'
#
loop_
_entity.id
_entity.type
_entity.pdbx_description
1 polymer ?
#
loop_
_entity_poly.entity_id
_entity_poly.type
_entity_poly.pdbx_seq_one_letter_code
_entity_poly.pdbx_strand_id
1 'polypeptide(L)'
;MPIRLNSSSADFAVRFRAFLTMKREVAADIETATRAIVDDVALRGDAALLEATEKFDRLKLDASGLRITPAEVEAAVAACGRETIGALKFASDRIALFHRRQL
;
A
#
# COMPACT_ATOMS: atom_id res chain seq x y z
N MET A 1 18.40 1.04 16.75
CA MET A 1 18.55 0.45 18.10
C MET A 1 17.17 0.32 18.73
N PRO A 2 16.80 -0.81 19.35
CA PRO A 2 15.48 -0.98 19.94
C PRO A 2 15.30 -0.07 21.17
N ILE A 3 14.13 0.56 21.28
CA ILE A 3 13.75 1.33 22.46
C ILE A 3 13.39 0.33 23.57
N ARG A 4 14.10 0.39 24.70
CA ARG A 4 13.81 -0.45 25.87
C ARG A 4 13.10 0.37 26.94
N LEU A 5 11.90 -0.05 27.34
CA LEU A 5 11.11 0.54 28.43
C LEU A 5 11.00 -0.49 29.56
N ASN A 6 11.04 -0.03 30.81
CA ASN A 6 10.85 -0.86 32.00
C ASN A 6 9.69 -0.28 32.82
N SER A 7 8.61 -1.02 33.01
CA SER A 7 7.42 -0.58 33.74
C SER A 7 7.65 -0.32 35.23
N SER A 8 8.71 -0.89 35.80
CA SER A 8 9.12 -0.66 37.20
C SER A 8 9.97 0.59 37.40
N SER A 9 10.37 1.27 36.32
CA SER A 9 11.16 2.50 36.42
C SER A 9 10.28 3.69 36.80
N ALA A 10 10.79 4.57 37.66
CA ALA A 10 10.09 5.79 38.06
C ALA A 10 9.76 6.72 36.88
N ASP A 11 10.55 6.65 35.79
CA ASP A 11 10.38 7.43 34.57
C ASP A 11 9.52 6.74 33.49
N PHE A 12 8.98 5.55 33.76
CA PHE A 12 8.28 4.72 32.78
C PHE A 12 7.13 5.48 32.10
N ALA A 13 6.24 6.11 32.87
CA ALA A 13 5.07 6.78 32.32
C ALA A 13 5.45 7.91 31.35
N VAL A 14 6.53 8.64 31.65
CA VAL A 14 7.05 9.70 30.79
C VAL A 14 7.64 9.12 29.50
N ARG A 15 8.50 8.10 29.62
CA ARG A 15 9.15 7.46 28.47
C ARG A 15 8.17 6.71 27.58
N PHE A 16 7.14 6.11 28.16
CA PHE A 16 6.08 5.43 27.44
C PHE A 16 5.19 6.42 26.68
N ARG A 17 4.79 7.54 27.30
CA ARG A 17 4.09 8.63 26.59
C ARG A 17 4.92 9.16 25.43
N ALA A 18 6.20 9.44 25.66
CA ALA A 18 7.11 9.90 24.60
C ALA A 18 7.17 8.90 23.44
N PHE A 19 7.28 7.61 23.73
CA PHE A 19 7.25 6.53 22.74
C PHE A 19 5.93 6.49 21.95
N LEU A 20 4.78 6.60 22.63
CA LEU A 20 3.47 6.65 21.96
C LEU A 20 3.32 7.87 21.05
N THR A 21 3.97 8.98 21.40
CA THR A 21 3.99 10.21 20.60
C THR A 21 5.10 10.26 19.56
N MET A 22 5.93 9.21 19.43
CA MET A 22 6.88 9.09 18.32
C MET A 22 6.11 8.86 17.03
N LYS A 23 5.50 9.92 16.51
CA LYS A 23 4.99 9.94 15.15
C LYS A 23 6.17 9.75 14.22
N ARG A 24 6.00 8.87 13.23
CA ARG A 24 6.66 9.04 11.94
C ARG A 24 6.01 10.28 11.33
N GLU A 25 6.53 11.46 11.62
CA GLU A 25 6.03 12.67 10.98
C GLU A 25 6.11 12.50 9.47
N VAL A 26 5.02 12.84 8.78
CA VAL A 26 5.08 13.05 7.34
C VAL A 26 5.85 14.35 7.19
N ALA A 27 7.09 14.26 6.70
CA ALA A 27 7.88 15.45 6.42
C ALA A 27 7.05 16.37 5.50
N ALA A 28 7.03 17.68 5.76
CA ALA A 28 6.27 18.66 4.97
C ALA A 28 6.59 18.58 3.47
N ASP A 29 7.81 18.13 3.15
CA ASP A 29 8.27 17.85 1.79
C ASP A 29 7.46 16.75 1.09
N ILE A 30 7.03 15.70 1.82
CA ILE A 30 6.20 14.62 1.29
C ILE A 30 4.80 15.11 0.98
N GLU A 31 4.21 15.92 1.87
CA GLU A 31 2.89 16.53 1.64
C GLU A 31 2.90 17.39 0.38
N THR A 32 3.91 18.25 0.24
CA THR A 32 4.09 19.14 -0.91
C THR A 32 4.26 18.35 -2.20
N ALA A 33 5.12 17.31 -2.19
CA ALA A 33 5.35 16.46 -3.36
C ALA A 33 4.09 15.66 -3.76
N THR A 34 3.35 15.12 -2.79
CA THR A 34 2.12 14.36 -3.05
C THR A 34 1.03 15.26 -3.62
N ARG A 35 0.88 16.47 -3.08
CA ARG A 35 -0.09 17.46 -3.59
C ARG A 35 0.19 17.82 -5.04
N ALA A 36 1.45 18.06 -5.39
CA ALA A 36 1.83 18.34 -6.76
C ALA A 36 1.44 17.21 -7.73
N ILE A 37 1.63 15.94 -7.34
CA ILE A 37 1.23 14.79 -8.18
C ILE A 37 -0.30 14.73 -8.34
N VAL A 38 -1.06 14.92 -7.26
CA VAL A 38 -2.54 14.88 -7.30
C VAL A 38 -3.09 16.00 -8.17
N ASP A 39 -2.60 17.24 -7.98
CA ASP A 39 -3.05 18.40 -8.75
C ASP A 39 -2.73 18.24 -10.24
N ASP A 40 -1.58 17.66 -10.55
CA ASP A 40 -1.13 17.43 -11.92
C ASP A 40 -1.98 16.35 -12.63
N VAL A 41 -2.30 15.25 -11.95
CA VAL A 41 -3.23 14.23 -12.45
C VAL A 41 -4.64 14.78 -12.59
N ALA A 42 -5.10 15.63 -11.66
CA ALA A 42 -6.41 16.27 -11.77
C ALA A 42 -6.51 17.21 -12.98
N LEU A 43 -5.41 17.90 -13.33
CA LEU A 43 -5.37 18.83 -14.45
C LEU A 43 -5.16 18.14 -15.81
N ARG A 44 -4.28 17.13 -15.88
CA ARG A 44 -3.82 16.54 -17.15
C ARG A 44 -4.25 15.08 -17.37
N GLY A 45 -4.88 14.45 -16.39
CA GLY A 45 -5.36 13.07 -16.49
C GLY A 45 -4.25 12.07 -16.81
N ASP A 46 -4.51 11.18 -17.78
CA ASP A 46 -3.62 10.07 -18.14
C ASP A 46 -2.21 10.50 -18.53
N ALA A 47 -2.03 11.69 -19.10
CA ALA A 47 -0.70 12.19 -19.45
C ALA A 47 0.20 12.35 -18.22
N ALA A 48 -0.32 12.97 -17.15
CA ALA A 48 0.40 13.10 -15.89
C ALA A 48 0.60 11.74 -15.19
N LEU A 49 -0.39 10.85 -15.29
CA LEU A 49 -0.29 9.50 -14.73
C LEU A 49 0.85 8.71 -15.39
N LEU A 50 0.90 8.69 -16.73
CA LEU A 50 1.92 7.98 -17.50
C LEU A 50 3.33 8.52 -17.23
N GLU A 51 3.48 9.85 -17.16
CA GLU A 51 4.76 10.48 -16.78
C GLU A 51 5.20 10.11 -15.35
N ALA A 52 4.25 10.07 -14.41
CA ALA A 52 4.54 9.65 -13.04
C ALA A 52 4.91 8.16 -12.97
N THR A 53 4.23 7.28 -13.69
CA THR A 53 4.55 5.85 -13.79
C THR A 53 5.95 5.63 -14.40
N GLU A 54 6.30 6.35 -15.47
CA GLU A 54 7.67 6.25 -16.03
C GLU A 54 8.72 6.72 -15.04
N LYS A 55 8.45 7.80 -14.29
CA LYS A 55 9.39 8.37 -13.31
C LYS A 55 9.58 7.49 -12.07
N PHE A 56 8.50 7.02 -11.45
CA PHE A 56 8.54 6.38 -10.14
C PHE A 56 8.62 4.86 -10.24
N ASP A 57 7.95 4.26 -11.22
CA ASP A 57 7.92 2.81 -11.41
C ASP A 57 8.93 2.34 -12.48
N ARG A 58 9.54 3.27 -13.21
CA ARG A 58 10.48 3.01 -14.32
C ARG A 58 9.85 2.15 -15.41
N LEU A 59 8.54 2.32 -15.60
CA LEU A 59 7.73 1.59 -16.54
C LEU A 59 7.14 2.55 -17.56
N LYS A 60 7.48 2.36 -18.84
CA LYS A 60 6.93 3.17 -19.93
C LYS A 60 5.69 2.48 -20.48
N LEU A 61 4.56 3.16 -20.40
CA LEU A 61 3.27 2.70 -20.90
C LEU A 61 2.68 3.73 -21.87
N ASP A 62 1.69 3.30 -22.64
CA ASP A 62 0.68 4.18 -23.19
C ASP A 62 -0.65 4.00 -22.44
N ALA A 63 -1.66 4.81 -22.76
CA ALA A 63 -2.96 4.76 -22.09
C ALA A 63 -3.65 3.39 -22.21
N SER A 64 -3.38 2.62 -23.26
CA SER A 64 -3.96 1.28 -23.44
C SER A 64 -3.34 0.24 -22.50
N GLY A 65 -2.10 0.46 -22.06
CA GLY A 65 -1.37 -0.40 -21.11
C GLY A 65 -1.68 -0.14 -19.64
N LEU A 66 -2.52 0.86 -19.30
CA LEU A 66 -2.84 1.18 -17.90
C LEU A 66 -3.68 0.10 -17.21
N ARG A 67 -4.51 -0.62 -17.97
CA ARG A 67 -5.43 -1.61 -17.42
C ARG A 67 -4.92 -3.02 -17.69
N ILE A 68 -4.68 -3.78 -16.61
CA ILE A 68 -4.46 -5.23 -16.71
C ILE A 68 -5.73 -5.91 -17.23
N THR A 69 -5.57 -6.69 -18.28
CA THR A 69 -6.64 -7.38 -18.98
C THR A 69 -7.04 -8.67 -18.26
N PRO A 70 -8.28 -9.17 -18.46
CA PRO A 70 -8.67 -10.49 -17.94
C PRO A 70 -7.74 -11.62 -18.39
N ALA A 71 -7.26 -11.57 -19.64
CA ALA A 71 -6.34 -12.56 -20.19
C ALA A 71 -4.99 -12.59 -19.46
N GLU A 72 -4.44 -11.43 -19.10
CA GLU A 72 -3.21 -11.35 -18.29
C GLU A 72 -3.41 -11.92 -16.88
N VAL A 73 -4.58 -11.68 -16.28
CA VAL A 73 -4.93 -12.28 -14.98
C VAL A 73 -5.03 -13.80 -15.09
N GLU A 74 -5.72 -14.33 -16.10
CA GLU A 74 -5.82 -15.77 -16.34
C GLU A 74 -4.45 -16.41 -16.55
N ALA A 75 -3.59 -15.78 -17.36
CA ALA A 75 -2.23 -16.22 -17.58
C ALA A 75 -1.40 -16.22 -16.28
N ALA A 76 -1.52 -15.19 -15.46
CA ALA A 76 -0.84 -15.12 -14.16
C ALA A 76 -1.33 -16.21 -13.19
N VAL A 77 -2.64 -16.49 -13.16
CA VAL A 77 -3.20 -17.58 -12.36
C VAL A 77 -2.69 -18.95 -12.85
N ALA A 78 -2.62 -19.16 -14.16
CA ALA A 78 -2.10 -20.39 -14.75
C ALA A 78 -0.60 -20.60 -14.48
N ALA A 79 0.16 -19.51 -14.37
CA ALA A 79 1.59 -19.55 -14.03
C ALA A 79 1.86 -19.84 -12.54
N CYS A 80 0.83 -19.76 -11.69
CA CYS A 80 0.98 -19.97 -10.25
C CYS A 80 0.91 -21.46 -9.86
N GLY A 81 1.68 -21.82 -8.82
CA GLY A 81 1.62 -23.16 -8.23
C GLY A 81 0.25 -23.48 -7.65
N ARG A 82 -0.22 -24.72 -7.84
CA ARG A 82 -1.53 -25.19 -7.34
C ARG A 82 -1.69 -25.01 -5.83
N GLU A 83 -0.63 -25.24 -5.07
CA GLU A 83 -0.62 -25.05 -3.61
C GLU A 83 -0.86 -23.59 -3.23
N THR A 84 -0.15 -22.66 -3.87
CA THR A 84 -0.34 -21.21 -3.66
C THR A 84 -1.76 -20.77 -3.99
N ILE A 85 -2.31 -21.22 -5.12
CA ILE A 85 -3.70 -20.92 -5.50
C ILE A 85 -4.68 -21.53 -4.48
N GLY A 86 -4.42 -22.75 -4.01
CA GLY A 86 -5.23 -23.39 -2.96
C GLY A 86 -5.23 -22.59 -1.66
N ALA A 87 -4.07 -22.11 -1.21
CA ALA A 87 -3.93 -21.29 -0.02
C ALA A 87 -4.65 -19.95 -0.13
N LEU A 88 -4.54 -19.27 -1.28
CA LEU A 88 -5.25 -18.00 -1.54
C LEU A 88 -6.77 -18.18 -1.56
N LYS A 89 -7.27 -19.28 -2.16
CA LYS A 89 -8.71 -19.61 -2.15
C LYS A 89 -9.22 -19.88 -0.74
N PHE A 90 -8.51 -20.71 0.03
CA PHE A 90 -8.87 -20.98 1.42
C PHE A 90 -8.93 -19.70 2.27
N ALA A 91 -7.96 -18.80 2.13
CA ALA A 91 -7.96 -17.52 2.82
C ALA A 91 -9.15 -16.64 2.39
N SER A 92 -9.38 -16.51 1.08
CA SER A 92 -10.49 -15.73 0.51
C SER A 92 -11.85 -16.21 1.01
N ASP A 93 -12.09 -17.53 1.01
CA ASP A 93 -13.35 -18.12 1.46
C ASP A 93 -13.65 -17.82 2.93
N ARG A 94 -12.62 -17.88 3.79
CA ARG A 94 -12.75 -17.56 5.22
C ARG A 94 -13.01 -16.08 5.46
N ILE A 95 -12.31 -15.20 4.76
CA ILE A 95 -12.52 -13.75 4.82
C ILE A 95 -13.96 -13.43 4.41
N ALA A 96 -14.41 -13.98 3.28
CA ALA A 96 -15.76 -13.74 2.78
C ALA A 96 -16.84 -14.27 3.74
N LEU A 97 -16.64 -15.47 4.31
CA LEU A 97 -17.56 -16.05 5.29
C LEU A 97 -17.70 -15.18 6.54
N PHE A 98 -16.59 -14.63 7.05
CA PHE A 98 -16.60 -13.75 8.20
C PHE A 98 -17.38 -12.46 7.91
N HIS A 99 -17.07 -11.77 6.82
CA HIS A 99 -17.72 -10.50 6.47
C HIS A 99 -19.21 -10.66 6.13
N ARG A 100 -19.62 -11.78 5.54
CA ARG A 100 -21.06 -12.07 5.31
C ARG A 100 -21.88 -12.12 6.60
N ARG A 101 -21.26 -12.38 7.75
CA ARG A 101 -21.94 -12.38 9.07
C ARG A 101 -22.01 -10.99 9.71
N GLN A 102 -21.40 -9.97 9.07
CA GLN A 102 -21.39 -8.58 9.53
C GLN A 102 -22.32 -7.68 8.70
N LEU A 103 -22.97 -8.23 7.68
CA LEU A 103 -24.08 -7.59 6.94
C LEU A 103 -25.37 -7.69 7.77
#